data_AF-A0A3C1UY97-F1
#
_entry.id   AF-A0A3C1UY97-F1
#
_cell.length_a   1.000
_cell.length_b   1.000
_cell.length_c   1.000
_cell.angle_alpha   90.00
_cell.angle_beta   90.00
_cell.angle_gamma   90.00
#
_symmetry.space_group_name_H-M   'P 1'
#
loop_
_entity.id
_entity.type
_entity.pdbx_description
1 polymer ?
#
loop_
_entity_poly.entity_id
_entity_poly.type
_entity_poly.pdbx_seq_one_letter_code
_entity_poly.pdbx_strand_id
1 'polypeptide(L)'
;MPEPGLIDYKLIRSKRKTLSLQINTNAELIIRCPQKLSIKEVESFIVDKTGWIEKKQQAIQSKQIQPSNYVSGEQFLYLGNQYPLIHNIKQTYKLDFDGQFFSLKGDGHLAFHAWYKVAFKKVALPRLDYYADLYQLNYQKVRLKTQKTLWGSCSGVNNINLNYLLIMAPMNVIDYVIVHE
;
A
#
# COMPACT_ATOMS: atom_id res chain seq x y z
N MET A 1 -14.68 -33.96 21.68
CA MET A 1 -13.96 -34.58 20.54
C MET A 1 -13.56 -33.45 19.61
N PRO A 2 -12.26 -33.23 19.33
CA PRO A 2 -11.84 -32.23 18.36
C PRO A 2 -11.89 -32.84 16.95
N GLU A 3 -12.71 -32.24 16.08
CA GLU A 3 -13.04 -32.62 14.70
C GLU A 3 -12.09 -31.89 13.69
N PRO A 4 -11.94 -32.38 12.44
CA PRO A 4 -10.75 -32.18 11.60
C PRO A 4 -10.54 -30.74 11.11
N GLY A 5 -9.30 -30.25 11.25
CA GLY A 5 -8.74 -29.16 10.42
C GLY A 5 -9.35 -27.76 10.61
N LEU A 6 -9.43 -27.26 11.85
CA LEU A 6 -9.85 -25.89 12.15
C LEU A 6 -8.85 -24.84 11.62
N ILE A 7 -8.96 -24.48 10.35
CA ILE A 7 -8.49 -23.16 9.90
C ILE A 7 -9.48 -22.14 10.46
N ASP A 8 -9.02 -21.25 11.33
CA ASP A 8 -9.89 -20.18 11.85
C ASP A 8 -10.27 -19.21 10.71
N TYR A 9 -11.57 -18.95 10.55
CA TYR A 9 -12.08 -18.09 9.48
C TYR A 9 -13.28 -17.26 9.90
N LYS A 10 -13.32 -16.01 9.40
CA LYS A 10 -14.47 -15.12 9.53
C LYS A 10 -15.42 -15.30 8.35
N LEU A 11 -16.61 -15.83 8.61
CA LEU A 11 -17.66 -16.00 7.61
C LEU A 11 -18.53 -14.73 7.50
N ILE A 12 -18.63 -14.18 6.29
CA ILE A 12 -19.49 -13.04 5.97
C ILE A 12 -20.48 -13.48 4.87
N ARG A 13 -21.77 -13.55 5.22
CA ARG A 13 -22.85 -13.85 4.27
C ARG A 13 -23.40 -12.57 3.66
N SER A 14 -23.55 -12.51 2.34
CA SER A 14 -24.13 -11.35 1.65
C SER A 14 -24.94 -11.75 0.41
N LYS A 15 -25.68 -10.79 -0.18
CA LYS A 15 -26.40 -10.98 -1.44
C LYS A 15 -25.39 -11.04 -2.60
N ARG A 16 -24.77 -12.20 -2.80
CA ARG A 16 -23.79 -12.47 -3.86
C ARG A 16 -24.01 -13.85 -4.47
N LYS A 17 -23.52 -14.05 -5.70
CA LYS A 17 -23.64 -15.33 -6.42
C LYS A 17 -22.44 -16.27 -6.24
N THR A 18 -21.29 -15.74 -5.87
CA THR A 18 -20.02 -16.48 -5.81
C THR A 18 -19.52 -16.62 -4.38
N LEU A 19 -18.61 -17.55 -4.13
CA LEU A 19 -17.83 -17.62 -2.89
C LEU A 19 -16.45 -16.99 -3.14
N SER A 20 -15.86 -16.33 -2.13
CA SER A 20 -14.51 -15.77 -2.25
C SER A 20 -13.71 -15.91 -0.96
N LEU A 21 -12.43 -16.24 -1.12
CA LEU A 21 -11.40 -16.22 -0.10
C LEU A 21 -10.69 -14.86 -0.12
N GLN A 22 -10.50 -14.27 1.06
CA GLN A 22 -9.62 -13.12 1.25
C GLN A 22 -8.80 -13.35 2.51
N ILE A 23 -7.51 -13.03 2.48
CA ILE A 23 -6.68 -12.99 3.69
C ILE A 23 -6.34 -11.53 3.94
N ASN A 24 -6.63 -11.04 5.15
CA ASN A 24 -6.36 -9.64 5.48
C ASN A 24 -4.88 -9.42 5.88
N THR A 25 -4.53 -8.18 6.20
CA THR A 25 -3.16 -7.80 6.60
C THR A 25 -2.69 -8.46 7.91
N ASN A 26 -3.62 -8.98 8.72
CA ASN A 26 -3.33 -9.70 9.96
C ASN A 26 -3.21 -11.22 9.73
N ALA A 27 -3.20 -11.67 8.47
CA ALA A 27 -3.24 -13.08 8.08
C ALA A 27 -4.53 -13.84 8.45
N GLU A 28 -5.62 -13.13 8.79
CA GLU A 28 -6.92 -13.74 9.10
C GLU A 28 -7.65 -14.09 7.80
N LEU A 29 -8.24 -15.29 7.75
CA LEU A 29 -9.02 -15.76 6.62
C LEU A 29 -10.45 -15.21 6.70
N ILE A 30 -10.87 -14.48 5.66
CA ILE A 30 -12.22 -13.96 5.50
C ILE A 30 -12.88 -14.71 4.33
N ILE A 31 -13.92 -15.47 4.64
CA ILE A 31 -14.78 -16.11 3.65
C ILE A 31 -16.01 -15.24 3.45
N ARG A 32 -16.21 -14.78 2.22
CA ARG A 32 -17.51 -14.22 1.83
C ARG A 32 -18.29 -15.29 1.07
N CYS A 33 -19.57 -15.48 1.35
CA CYS A 33 -20.39 -16.46 0.62
C CYS A 33 -21.85 -16.01 0.42
N PRO A 34 -22.59 -16.62 -0.53
CA PRO A 34 -24.03 -16.42 -0.69
C PRO A 34 -24.81 -16.82 0.56
N GLN A 35 -25.91 -16.11 0.85
CA GLN A 35 -26.71 -16.37 2.06
C GLN A 35 -27.18 -17.81 2.23
N LYS A 36 -27.51 -18.50 1.13
CA LYS A 36 -28.08 -19.85 1.14
C LYS A 36 -27.06 -20.99 1.00
N LEU A 37 -25.77 -20.67 0.85
CA LEU A 37 -24.75 -21.71 0.66
C LEU A 37 -24.51 -22.47 1.98
N SER A 38 -24.44 -23.80 1.91
CA SER A 38 -24.25 -24.62 3.11
C SER A 38 -22.84 -24.45 3.70
N ILE A 39 -22.69 -24.70 5.00
CA ILE A 39 -21.38 -24.66 5.67
C ILE A 39 -20.47 -25.76 5.10
N LYS A 40 -21.01 -26.94 4.78
CA LYS A 40 -20.26 -28.05 4.17
C LYS A 40 -19.63 -27.66 2.83
N GLU A 41 -20.36 -26.94 1.98
CA GLU A 41 -19.81 -26.43 0.71
C GLU A 41 -18.73 -25.37 0.94
N VAL A 42 -18.86 -24.54 1.99
CA VAL A 42 -17.83 -23.58 2.38
C VAL A 42 -16.55 -24.31 2.84
N GLU A 43 -16.69 -25.33 3.68
CA GLU A 43 -15.58 -26.12 4.21
C GLU A 43 -14.88 -26.89 3.09
N SER A 44 -15.62 -27.55 2.20
CA SER A 44 -15.05 -28.23 1.02
C SER A 44 -14.21 -27.28 0.17
N PHE A 45 -14.68 -26.05 -0.03
CA PHE A 45 -13.94 -25.04 -0.78
C PHE A 45 -12.68 -24.55 -0.03
N ILE A 46 -12.70 -24.50 1.30
CA ILE A 46 -11.51 -24.18 2.10
C ILE A 46 -10.49 -25.30 1.96
N VAL A 47 -10.91 -26.57 2.08
CA VAL A 47 -10.02 -27.73 1.92
C VAL A 47 -9.36 -27.72 0.56
N ASP A 48 -10.10 -27.48 -0.53
CA ASP A 48 -9.56 -27.38 -1.89
C ASP A 48 -8.51 -26.27 -2.06
N LYS A 49 -8.51 -25.26 -1.18
CA LYS A 49 -7.62 -24.09 -1.25
C LYS A 49 -6.63 -23.98 -0.10
N THR A 50 -6.54 -24.98 0.77
CA THR A 50 -5.60 -25.07 1.91
C THR A 50 -4.17 -24.67 1.52
N GLY A 51 -3.60 -25.31 0.50
CA GLY A 51 -2.23 -25.00 0.07
C GLY A 51 -2.02 -23.54 -0.41
N TRP A 52 -3.07 -22.90 -0.96
CA TRP A 52 -3.01 -21.46 -1.30
C TRP A 52 -3.13 -20.57 -0.05
N ILE A 53 -4.00 -20.95 0.90
CA ILE A 53 -4.22 -20.23 2.16
C ILE A 53 -2.94 -20.20 2.98
N GLU A 54 -2.32 -21.36 3.21
CA GLU A 54 -1.09 -21.49 4.00
C GLU A 54 0.05 -20.67 3.39
N LYS A 55 0.28 -20.80 2.08
CA LYS A 55 1.32 -20.04 1.37
C LYS A 55 1.10 -18.54 1.48
N LYS A 56 -0.16 -18.08 1.42
CA LYS A 56 -0.49 -16.66 1.57
C LYS A 56 -0.40 -16.17 3.01
N GLN A 57 -0.82 -16.95 4.00
CA GLN A 57 -0.67 -16.62 5.41
C GLN A 57 0.80 -16.52 5.80
N GLN A 58 1.63 -17.48 5.39
CA GLN A 58 3.08 -17.43 5.61
C GLN A 58 3.73 -16.23 4.91
N ALA A 59 3.32 -15.92 3.67
CA ALA A 59 3.82 -14.74 2.96
C ALA A 59 3.41 -13.42 3.63
N ILE A 60 2.25 -13.36 4.29
CA ILE A 60 1.78 -12.18 5.02
C ILE A 60 2.44 -12.09 6.39
N GLN A 61 2.62 -13.20 7.10
CA GLN A 61 3.32 -13.24 8.40
C GLN A 61 4.81 -12.89 8.26
N SER A 62 5.50 -13.47 7.25
CA SER A 62 6.89 -13.10 6.93
C SER A 62 7.05 -11.67 6.42
N LYS A 63 5.98 -11.06 5.91
CA LYS A 63 5.92 -9.66 5.46
C LYS A 63 5.02 -8.81 6.37
N GLN A 64 4.86 -9.17 7.65
CA GLN A 64 4.20 -8.26 8.58
C GLN A 64 5.06 -6.99 8.63
N ILE A 65 4.64 -5.98 7.86
CA ILE A 65 5.20 -4.63 7.89
C ILE A 65 4.82 -4.13 9.27
N GLN A 66 5.71 -4.34 10.24
CA GLN A 66 5.52 -3.73 11.54
C GLN A 66 5.45 -2.22 11.31
N PRO A 67 4.47 -1.53 11.91
CA PRO A 67 4.41 -0.08 11.80
C PRO A 67 5.72 0.50 12.29
N SER A 68 6.30 1.40 11.48
CA SER A 68 7.56 2.05 11.80
C SER A 68 7.48 2.74 13.15
N ASN A 69 8.47 2.49 14.01
CA ASN A 69 8.59 3.14 15.31
C ASN A 69 9.37 4.47 15.21
N TYR A 70 9.88 4.78 14.01
CA TYR A 70 10.65 5.98 13.71
C TYR A 70 11.85 6.14 14.66
N VAL A 71 12.53 5.04 14.96
CA VAL A 71 13.71 5.04 15.83
C VAL A 71 14.97 5.38 15.03
N SER A 72 15.98 5.92 15.72
CA SER A 72 17.27 6.20 15.06
C SER A 72 17.88 4.89 14.54
N GLY A 73 18.34 4.90 13.28
CA GLY A 73 18.87 3.74 12.56
C GLY A 73 17.84 2.98 11.73
N GLU A 74 16.53 3.22 11.93
CA GLU A 74 15.47 2.62 11.13
C GLU A 74 15.57 3.09 9.67
N GLN A 75 15.27 2.18 8.73
CA GLN A 75 15.44 2.41 7.30
C GLN A 75 14.13 2.85 6.65
N PHE A 76 14.18 3.92 5.88
CA PHE A 76 13.03 4.47 5.15
C PHE A 76 13.31 4.52 3.65
N LEU A 77 12.28 4.19 2.86
CA LEU A 77 12.39 4.16 1.41
C LEU A 77 12.27 5.56 0.80
N TYR A 78 13.11 5.85 -0.18
CA TYR A 78 13.02 7.01 -1.04
C TYR A 78 13.60 6.69 -2.43
N LEU A 79 12.79 6.87 -3.47
CA LEU A 79 13.11 6.56 -4.86
C LEU A 79 13.68 5.15 -5.06
N GLY A 80 13.16 4.17 -4.29
CA GLY A 80 13.56 2.77 -4.35
C GLY A 80 14.76 2.38 -3.49
N ASN A 81 15.44 3.34 -2.85
CA ASN A 81 16.58 3.09 -1.98
C ASN A 81 16.21 3.26 -0.50
N GLN A 82 16.91 2.55 0.39
CA GLN A 82 16.73 2.64 1.83
C GLN A 82 17.75 3.60 2.44
N TYR A 83 17.27 4.48 3.31
CA TYR A 83 18.10 5.46 4.01
C TYR A 83 17.82 5.41 5.52
N PRO A 84 18.87 5.49 6.36
CA PRO A 84 18.71 5.50 7.81
C PRO A 84 18.04 6.79 8.30
N LEU A 85 17.31 6.67 9.41
CA LEU A 85 16.76 7.78 10.17
C LEU A 85 17.70 8.19 11.31
N ILE A 86 17.89 9.49 11.53
CA ILE A 86 18.63 10.04 12.67
C ILE A 86 17.75 11.07 13.36
N HIS A 87 17.66 10.98 14.69
CA HIS A 87 16.99 12.02 15.49
C HIS A 87 17.92 13.21 15.68
N ASN A 88 17.46 14.40 15.28
CA ASN A 88 18.18 15.65 15.51
C ASN A 88 17.24 16.69 16.13
N ILE A 89 17.44 16.98 17.41
CA ILE A 89 16.56 17.89 18.16
C ILE A 89 16.82 19.35 17.77
N LYS A 90 18.02 19.67 17.25
CA LYS A 90 18.47 21.04 16.97
C LYS A 90 18.07 21.56 15.58
N GLN A 91 17.49 20.71 14.73
CA GLN A 91 17.11 21.13 13.38
C GLN A 91 15.85 22.02 13.33
N THR A 92 15.72 22.79 12.25
CA THR A 92 14.58 23.70 11.99
C THR A 92 13.35 22.96 11.48
N TYR A 93 13.52 22.06 10.50
CA TYR A 93 12.42 21.32 9.88
C TYR A 93 12.03 20.07 10.69
N LYS A 94 10.80 19.59 10.51
CA LYS A 94 10.33 18.37 11.21
C LYS A 94 11.00 17.11 10.66
N LEU A 95 11.14 17.03 9.35
CA LEU A 95 11.93 16.00 8.67
C LEU A 95 12.73 16.68 7.57
N ASP A 96 13.99 16.30 7.44
CA ASP A 96 14.85 16.69 6.33
C ASP A 96 15.57 15.47 5.75
N PHE A 97 16.09 15.60 4.53
CA PHE A 97 16.84 14.56 3.84
C PHE A 97 17.97 15.19 3.03
N ASP A 98 19.20 14.77 3.31
CA ASP A 98 20.42 15.31 2.69
C ASP A 98 20.97 14.45 1.54
N GLY A 99 20.30 13.36 1.21
CA GLY A 99 20.76 12.37 0.22
C GLY A 99 21.39 11.12 0.83
N GLN A 100 21.70 11.13 2.14
CA GLN A 100 22.34 10.02 2.85
C GLN A 100 21.48 9.50 3.99
N PHE A 101 20.80 10.37 4.73
CA PHE A 101 19.93 9.98 5.83
C PHE A 101 18.78 10.97 6.02
N PHE A 102 17.73 10.48 6.69
CA PHE A 102 16.62 11.30 7.14
C PHE A 102 16.93 11.89 8.51
N SER A 103 16.70 13.18 8.71
CA SER A 103 16.83 13.82 10.01
C SER A 103 15.46 14.19 10.56
N LEU A 104 15.09 13.63 11.72
CA LEU A 104 13.76 13.78 12.32
C LEU A 104 13.79 14.57 13.63
N LYS A 105 12.76 15.40 13.78
CA LYS A 105 12.43 16.14 15.00
C LYS A 105 10.95 15.95 15.35
N GLY A 106 10.68 15.23 16.43
CA GLY A 106 9.33 15.01 16.96
C GLY A 106 8.65 13.78 16.35
N ASP A 107 7.35 13.90 16.06
CA ASP A 107 6.52 12.79 15.57
C ASP A 107 6.92 12.36 14.15
N GLY A 108 7.46 11.15 14.03
CA GLY A 108 7.93 10.60 12.76
C GLY A 108 6.81 10.37 11.75
N HIS A 109 5.65 9.86 12.20
CA HIS A 109 4.55 9.55 11.32
C HIS A 109 4.06 10.79 10.54
N LEU A 110 3.72 11.86 11.25
CA LEU A 110 3.24 13.09 10.63
C LEU A 110 4.35 13.76 9.80
N ALA A 111 5.60 13.73 10.28
CA ALA A 111 6.72 14.36 9.59
C ALA A 111 7.06 13.69 8.26
N PHE A 112 7.13 12.35 8.22
CA PHE A 112 7.35 11.59 6.99
C PHE A 112 6.20 11.74 6.00
N HIS A 113 4.95 11.65 6.44
CA HIS A 113 3.82 11.85 5.54
C HIS A 113 3.80 13.25 4.91
N ALA A 114 4.10 14.30 5.69
CA ALA A 114 4.20 15.65 5.18
C ALA A 114 5.37 15.81 4.19
N TRP A 115 6.55 15.30 4.55
CA TRP A 115 7.75 15.39 3.73
C TRP A 115 7.60 14.61 2.42
N TYR A 116 7.15 13.35 2.48
CA TYR A 116 6.93 12.52 1.30
C TYR A 116 5.93 13.13 0.33
N LYS A 117 4.87 13.77 0.84
CA LYS A 117 3.92 14.46 -0.04
C LYS A 117 4.58 15.62 -0.80
N VAL A 118 5.45 16.39 -0.13
CA VAL A 118 6.19 17.49 -0.77
C VAL A 118 7.23 16.96 -1.75
N ALA A 119 8.02 15.96 -1.35
CA ALA A 119 9.02 15.33 -2.20
C ALA A 119 8.37 14.70 -3.44
N PHE A 120 7.29 13.93 -3.26
CA PHE A 120 6.54 13.35 -4.37
C PHE A 120 5.98 14.39 -5.30
N LYS A 121 5.47 15.53 -4.80
CA LYS A 121 5.00 16.61 -5.67
C LYS A 121 6.09 17.12 -6.59
N LYS A 122 7.31 17.30 -6.07
CA LYS A 122 8.47 17.77 -6.84
C LYS A 122 8.89 16.78 -7.92
N VAL A 123 8.71 15.48 -7.68
CA VAL A 123 9.03 14.42 -8.65
C VAL A 123 7.89 14.21 -9.65
N ALA A 124 6.67 14.02 -9.17
CA ALA A 124 5.55 13.57 -9.98
C ALA A 124 5.07 14.62 -10.99
N LEU A 125 4.98 15.91 -10.61
CA LEU A 125 4.42 16.92 -11.51
C LEU A 125 5.26 17.11 -12.79
N PRO A 126 6.60 17.31 -12.72
CA PRO A 126 7.41 17.42 -13.94
C PRO A 126 7.37 16.16 -14.81
N ARG A 127 7.27 14.97 -14.19
CA ARG A 127 7.17 13.70 -14.93
C ARG A 127 5.83 13.58 -15.64
N LEU A 128 4.75 13.99 -14.98
CA LEU A 128 3.41 13.99 -15.52
C LEU A 128 3.31 14.98 -16.70
N ASP A 129 3.85 16.18 -16.56
CA ASP A 129 3.95 17.16 -17.66
C ASP A 129 4.73 16.59 -18.85
N TYR A 130 5.91 16.03 -18.59
CA TYR A 130 6.74 15.41 -19.63
C TYR A 130 6.01 14.31 -20.42
N TYR A 131 5.30 13.41 -19.73
CA TYR A 131 4.58 12.32 -20.40
C TYR A 131 3.29 12.79 -21.07
N ALA A 132 2.59 13.77 -20.50
CA ALA A 132 1.44 14.40 -21.13
C ALA A 132 1.84 15.04 -22.47
N ASP A 133 2.95 15.78 -22.49
CA ASP A 133 3.49 16.38 -23.71
C ASP A 133 3.94 15.33 -24.73
N LEU A 134 4.68 14.30 -24.28
CA LEU A 134 5.19 13.23 -25.14
C LEU A 134 4.08 12.47 -25.87
N TYR A 135 2.97 12.20 -25.18
CA TYR A 135 1.83 11.46 -25.73
C TYR A 135 0.69 12.37 -26.23
N GLN A 136 0.89 13.69 -26.21
CA GLN A 136 -0.11 14.69 -26.61
C GLN A 136 -1.45 14.54 -25.87
N LEU A 137 -1.38 14.22 -24.58
CA LEU A 137 -2.52 14.07 -23.68
C LEU A 137 -2.70 15.32 -22.83
N ASN A 138 -3.93 15.58 -22.42
CA ASN A 138 -4.26 16.68 -21.51
C ASN A 138 -4.88 16.13 -20.23
N TYR A 139 -4.44 16.66 -19.09
CA TYR A 139 -5.01 16.39 -17.79
C TYR A 139 -5.52 17.68 -17.14
N GLN A 140 -6.45 17.55 -16.19
CA GLN A 140 -7.02 18.69 -15.47
C GLN A 140 -6.35 18.87 -14.10
N LYS A 141 -6.96 18.36 -13.04
CA LYS A 141 -6.44 18.53 -11.68
C LYS A 141 -5.68 17.30 -11.26
N VAL A 142 -4.47 17.51 -10.73
CA VAL A 142 -3.68 16.48 -10.07
C VAL A 142 -3.85 16.60 -8.56
N ARG A 143 -4.19 15.49 -7.90
CA ARG A 143 -4.30 15.43 -6.44
C ARG A 143 -3.40 14.35 -5.87
N LEU A 144 -2.56 14.75 -4.93
CA LEU A 144 -1.70 13.83 -4.18
C LEU A 144 -2.38 13.40 -2.89
N LYS A 145 -2.73 12.11 -2.80
CA LYS A 145 -3.52 11.54 -1.70
C LYS A 145 -2.80 10.35 -1.08
N THR A 146 -3.31 9.89 0.06
CA THR A 146 -2.99 8.55 0.59
C THR A 146 -4.21 7.69 0.36
N GLN A 147 -4.08 6.64 -0.45
CA GLN A 147 -5.17 5.70 -0.74
C GLN A 147 -4.74 4.30 -0.30
N LYS A 148 -5.65 3.54 0.31
CA LYS A 148 -5.33 2.20 0.84
C LYS A 148 -5.21 1.14 -0.25
N THR A 149 -5.90 1.33 -1.37
CA THR A 149 -6.12 0.27 -2.38
C THR A 149 -5.60 0.62 -3.76
N LEU A 150 -5.16 1.86 -3.99
CA LEU A 150 -4.81 2.37 -5.31
C LEU A 150 -3.51 3.17 -5.23
N TRP A 151 -2.70 3.04 -6.28
CA TRP A 151 -1.49 3.82 -6.49
C TRP A 151 -1.75 5.06 -7.35
N GLY A 152 -2.72 4.98 -8.27
CA GLY A 152 -3.23 6.07 -9.07
C GLY A 152 -4.72 5.88 -9.41
N SER A 153 -5.34 6.93 -9.95
CA SER A 153 -6.63 6.84 -10.63
C SER A 153 -6.82 8.05 -11.56
N CYS A 154 -7.31 7.81 -12.77
CA CYS A 154 -7.75 8.84 -13.70
C CYS A 154 -9.28 8.78 -13.89
N SER A 155 -9.95 9.93 -13.73
CA SER A 155 -11.40 10.05 -13.98
C SER A 155 -11.69 10.26 -15.47
N GLY A 156 -12.93 10.02 -15.92
CA GLY A 156 -13.34 10.34 -17.30
C GLY A 156 -13.30 11.82 -17.71
N VAL A 157 -13.03 12.75 -16.78
CA VAL A 157 -12.77 14.18 -17.06
C VAL A 157 -11.29 14.54 -16.89
N ASN A 158 -10.40 13.54 -16.94
CA ASN A 158 -8.95 13.64 -16.87
C ASN A 158 -8.39 14.30 -15.59
N ASN A 159 -9.10 14.20 -14.46
CA ASN A 159 -8.48 14.43 -13.14
C ASN A 159 -7.67 13.20 -12.72
N ILE A 160 -6.44 13.43 -12.30
CA ILE A 160 -5.51 12.39 -11.86
C ILE A 160 -5.36 12.46 -10.35
N ASN A 161 -5.56 11.34 -9.66
CA ASN A 161 -5.11 11.18 -8.28
C ASN A 161 -3.90 10.26 -8.27
N LEU A 162 -2.84 10.66 -7.56
CA LEU A 162 -1.68 9.81 -7.32
C LEU A 162 -1.47 9.63 -5.83
N ASN A 163 -1.09 8.41 -5.45
CA ASN A 163 -0.72 8.10 -4.09
C ASN A 163 0.71 8.58 -3.83
N TYR A 164 0.89 9.56 -2.94
CA TYR A 164 2.23 10.13 -2.73
C TYR A 164 3.22 9.18 -2.07
N LEU A 165 2.77 8.05 -1.51
CA LEU A 165 3.65 6.99 -1.03
C LEU A 165 4.41 6.31 -2.19
N LEU A 166 4.05 6.57 -3.46
CA LEU A 166 4.84 6.18 -4.62
C LEU A 166 6.27 6.73 -4.58
N ILE A 167 6.55 7.79 -3.82
CA ILE A 167 7.92 8.30 -3.65
C ILE A 167 8.86 7.28 -3.01
N MET A 168 8.33 6.23 -2.36
CA MET A 168 9.12 5.11 -1.83
C MET A 168 9.57 4.14 -2.94
N ALA A 169 8.89 4.14 -4.09
CA ALA A 169 9.17 3.24 -5.19
C ALA A 169 10.32 3.75 -6.08
N PRO A 170 11.02 2.86 -6.80
CA PRO A 170 11.98 3.25 -7.82
C PRO A 170 11.35 4.16 -8.89
N MET A 171 12.16 5.02 -9.51
CA MET A 171 11.68 6.02 -10.47
C MET A 171 10.88 5.40 -11.64
N ASN A 172 11.34 4.28 -12.20
CA ASN A 172 10.64 3.59 -13.29
C ASN A 172 9.23 3.09 -12.90
N VAL A 173 9.00 2.77 -11.63
CA VAL A 173 7.66 2.39 -11.13
C VAL A 173 6.77 3.62 -11.00
N ILE A 174 7.32 4.74 -10.52
CA ILE A 174 6.61 6.03 -10.47
C ILE A 174 6.16 6.42 -11.88
N ASP A 175 7.08 6.34 -12.84
CA ASP A 175 6.83 6.66 -14.24
C ASP A 175 5.77 5.77 -14.85
N TYR A 176 5.86 4.45 -14.59
CA TYR A 176 4.87 3.49 -15.05
C TYR A 176 3.47 3.85 -14.56
N VAL A 177 3.32 4.19 -13.27
CA VAL A 177 2.01 4.59 -12.74
C VAL A 177 1.55 5.90 -13.37
N ILE A 178 2.43 6.89 -13.51
CA ILE A 178 2.08 8.17 -14.15
C ILE A 178 1.60 7.97 -15.60
N VAL A 179 2.25 7.09 -16.38
CA VAL A 179 1.87 6.80 -17.77
C VAL A 179 0.59 5.95 -17.86
N HIS A 180 0.32 5.12 -16.85
CA HIS A 180 -0.89 4.30 -16.80
C HIS A 180 -2.16 5.11 -16.54
N GLU A 181 -2.05 6.14 -15.70
CA GLU A 181 -3.16 7.06 -15.37
C GLU A 181 -3.41 8.09 -16.47
#